data_AF-A0A9F2RD93-F1
#
_entry.id   AF-A0A9F2RD93-F1
#
_cell.length_a   1.000
_cell.length_b   1.000
_cell.length_c   1.000
_cell.angle_alpha   90.00
_cell.angle_beta   90.00
_cell.angle_gamma   90.00
#
_symmetry.space_group_name_H-M   'P 1'
#
loop_
_entity.id
_entity.type
_entity.pdbx_description
1 polymer ?
#
loop_
_entity_poly.entity_id
_entity_poly.type
_entity_poly.pdbx_seq_one_letter_code
_entity_poly.pdbx_strand_id
1 'polypeptide(L)'
;MFGNFFSHLGPRILVLFSLFSGMLGDCGPPPVLKYAKPFDPITSSYKPSESVTYGCLPGYKEDHSKKYIVHCLADSEWEQIEEFCERGCETPQETRFTVVDQDYILFYPVGSVVNHVCHRGAEHIPGHPKRPATTCLSNYTWSPVPVFCK
;
A
#
# COMPACT_ATOMS: atom_id res chain seq x y z
N MET A 1 32.68 35.32 31.10
CA MET A 1 32.92 36.57 30.37
C MET A 1 31.84 36.72 29.33
N PHE A 2 30.83 37.53 29.64
CA PHE A 2 29.80 37.95 28.70
C PHE A 2 30.43 38.93 27.71
N GLY A 3 30.42 38.58 26.42
CA GLY A 3 30.93 39.42 25.34
C GLY A 3 29.86 39.60 24.28
N ASN A 4 29.09 40.67 24.42
CA ASN A 4 28.13 41.15 23.44
C ASN A 4 28.80 41.35 22.07
N PHE A 5 28.32 40.64 21.05
CA PHE A 5 28.61 40.93 19.64
C PHE A 5 27.35 41.39 18.88
N PHE A 6 26.34 41.89 19.59
CA PHE A 6 25.19 42.57 19.00
C PHE A 6 25.48 44.06 18.82
N SER A 7 26.31 44.40 17.84
CA SER A 7 26.56 45.81 17.51
C SER A 7 27.24 46.02 16.16
N HIS A 8 26.79 45.39 15.07
CA HIS A 8 27.08 45.95 13.73
C HIS A 8 26.20 45.46 12.55
N LEU A 9 24.97 45.04 12.79
CA LEU A 9 24.01 44.79 11.70
C LEU A 9 23.12 46.03 11.56
N GLY A 10 23.50 46.95 10.66
CA GLY A 10 22.70 48.11 10.34
C GLY A 10 21.32 47.72 9.79
N PRO A 11 20.34 48.66 9.79
CA PRO A 11 18.94 48.39 9.44
C PRO A 11 18.73 47.93 7.98
N ARG A 12 19.78 47.95 7.15
CA ARG A 12 19.75 47.45 5.77
C ARG A 12 19.85 45.94 5.62
N ILE A 13 20.31 45.20 6.65
CA ILE A 13 20.43 43.73 6.56
C ILE A 13 19.12 43.03 6.96
N LEU A 14 18.27 43.68 7.76
CA LEU A 14 16.93 43.17 8.07
C LEU A 14 15.97 43.18 6.88
N VAL A 15 16.29 43.89 5.79
CA VAL A 15 15.46 43.96 4.58
C VAL A 15 15.77 42.82 3.60
N LEU A 16 16.92 42.14 3.74
CA LEU A 16 17.29 41.04 2.85
C LEU A 16 16.78 39.66 3.31
N PHE A 17 16.41 39.50 4.58
CA PHE A 17 15.69 38.31 5.06
C PHE A 17 14.17 38.39 4.82
N SER A 18 13.63 39.56 4.49
CA SER A 18 12.22 39.74 4.16
C SER A 18 11.87 39.47 2.69
N LEU A 19 12.83 39.02 1.87
CA LEU A 19 12.61 38.72 0.44
C LEU A 19 12.45 37.23 0.11
N PHE A 20 12.47 36.33 1.10
CA PHE A 20 12.04 34.93 0.91
C PHE A 20 10.57 34.69 1.31
N SER A 21 9.82 35.73 1.67
CA SER A 21 8.39 35.64 1.89
C SER A 21 7.65 36.04 0.62
N GLY A 22 7.49 35.11 -0.31
CA GLY A 22 6.58 35.34 -1.44
C GLY A 22 6.91 34.55 -2.69
N MET A 23 6.72 33.24 -2.62
CA MET A 23 6.05 32.39 -3.63
C MET A 23 6.32 30.93 -3.26
N LEU A 24 5.88 30.51 -2.07
CA LEU A 24 5.56 29.09 -1.88
C LEU A 24 4.21 28.91 -2.56
N GLY A 25 4.22 28.28 -3.73
CA GLY A 25 3.01 27.95 -4.47
C GLY A 25 2.21 26.85 -3.79
N ASP A 26 0.99 26.66 -4.25
CA ASP A 26 0.19 25.50 -3.93
C ASP A 26 0.69 24.28 -4.73
N CYS A 27 0.51 23.07 -4.19
CA CYS A 27 0.65 21.86 -4.97
C CYS A 27 -0.47 21.78 -6.01
N GLY A 28 -0.17 21.19 -7.17
CA GLY A 28 -1.15 20.88 -8.19
C GLY A 28 -2.02 19.65 -7.84
N PRO A 29 -2.67 19.03 -8.84
CA PRO A 29 -3.39 17.78 -8.65
C PRO A 29 -2.53 16.70 -7.98
N PRO A 30 -3.13 15.78 -7.20
CA PRO A 30 -2.38 14.78 -6.45
C PRO A 30 -1.65 13.78 -7.36
N PRO A 31 -0.57 13.13 -6.88
CA PRO A 31 0.15 12.10 -7.65
C PRO A 31 -0.75 10.97 -8.16
N VAL A 32 -0.51 10.50 -9.38
CA VAL A 32 -1.25 9.37 -9.96
C VAL A 32 -0.59 8.06 -9.54
N LEU A 33 -1.36 7.21 -8.87
CA LEU A 33 -0.96 5.86 -8.50
C LEU A 33 -1.59 4.82 -9.43
N LYS A 34 -0.90 3.70 -9.66
CA LYS A 34 -1.32 2.67 -10.60
C LYS A 34 -2.58 1.93 -10.13
N TYR A 35 -2.68 1.67 -8.83
CA TYR A 35 -3.75 0.85 -8.25
C TYR A 35 -4.54 1.54 -7.14
N ALA A 36 -4.38 2.85 -6.99
CA ALA A 36 -5.08 3.65 -6.00
C ALA A 36 -5.62 4.93 -6.65
N LYS A 37 -6.64 5.53 -6.01
CA LYS A 37 -7.16 6.84 -6.39
C LYS A 37 -7.37 7.71 -5.14
N PRO A 38 -7.21 9.04 -5.24
CA PRO A 38 -7.54 9.93 -4.14
C PRO A 38 -9.04 9.89 -3.84
N PHE A 39 -9.42 10.09 -2.58
CA PHE A 39 -10.81 10.25 -2.20
C PHE A 39 -11.36 11.60 -2.65
N ASP A 40 -12.62 11.61 -3.08
CA ASP A 40 -13.32 12.83 -3.46
C ASP A 40 -13.63 13.70 -2.22
N PRO A 41 -13.64 15.04 -2.36
CA PRO A 41 -13.42 15.80 -3.60
C PRO A 41 -11.94 16.03 -3.93
N ILE A 42 -11.61 15.92 -5.22
CA ILE A 42 -10.28 16.26 -5.75
C ILE A 42 -10.29 17.72 -6.24
N THR A 43 -9.32 18.53 -5.81
CA THR A 43 -9.16 19.93 -6.24
C THR A 43 -7.98 20.06 -7.21
N SER A 44 -7.87 21.21 -7.87
CA SER A 44 -6.74 21.53 -8.76
C SER A 44 -5.56 22.18 -8.04
N SER A 45 -5.71 22.55 -6.76
CA SER A 45 -4.75 23.31 -5.96
C SER A 45 -4.85 22.89 -4.49
N TYR A 46 -3.70 22.66 -3.85
CA TYR A 46 -3.60 22.28 -2.44
C TYR A 46 -2.55 23.14 -1.74
N LYS A 47 -2.90 23.73 -0.60
CA LYS A 47 -1.97 24.56 0.17
C LYS A 47 -0.92 23.69 0.86
N PRO A 48 0.28 24.24 1.16
CA PRO A 48 1.25 23.55 2.00
C PRO A 48 0.63 23.02 3.30
N SER A 49 0.99 21.79 3.66
CA SER A 49 0.43 20.99 4.76
C SER A 49 -0.98 20.40 4.54
N GLU A 50 -1.69 20.73 3.46
CA GLU A 50 -2.88 19.98 3.07
C GLU A 50 -2.51 18.56 2.65
N SER A 51 -3.47 17.65 2.76
CA SER A 51 -3.23 16.23 2.56
C SER A 51 -4.32 15.58 1.73
N VAL A 52 -3.92 14.56 0.98
CA VAL A 52 -4.83 13.74 0.20
C VAL A 52 -4.69 12.29 0.62
N THR A 53 -5.82 11.70 0.98
CA THR A 53 -5.93 10.29 1.32
C THR A 53 -6.34 9.51 0.08
N TYR A 54 -5.68 8.39 -0.16
CA TYR A 54 -5.97 7.49 -1.27
C TYR A 54 -6.72 6.24 -0.79
N GLY A 55 -7.50 5.66 -1.69
CA GLY A 55 -8.09 4.34 -1.54
C GLY A 55 -7.74 3.44 -2.71
N CYS A 56 -7.63 2.14 -2.46
CA CYS A 56 -7.34 1.16 -3.50
C CYS A 56 -8.48 1.04 -4.53
N LEU A 57 -8.11 0.80 -5.78
CA LEU A 57 -9.05 0.45 -6.84
C LEU A 57 -9.74 -0.90 -6.54
N PRO A 58 -10.93 -1.17 -7.10
CA PRO A 58 -11.61 -2.45 -6.92
C PRO A 58 -10.72 -3.65 -7.28
N GLY A 59 -10.71 -4.65 -6.39
CA GLY A 59 -9.89 -5.85 -6.53
C GLY A 59 -8.41 -5.69 -6.14
N TYR A 60 -8.06 -4.57 -5.50
CA TYR A 60 -6.78 -4.36 -4.82
C TYR A 60 -7.03 -4.19 -3.32
N LYS A 61 -6.03 -4.55 -2.51
CA LYS A 61 -6.03 -4.45 -1.06
C LYS A 61 -4.89 -3.56 -0.62
N GLU A 62 -5.14 -2.83 0.46
CA GLU A 62 -4.15 -1.95 1.08
C GLU A 62 -3.05 -2.79 1.75
N ASP A 63 -1.81 -2.42 1.52
CA ASP A 63 -0.65 -2.84 2.30
C ASP A 63 -0.52 -1.87 3.49
N HIS A 64 -0.98 -2.31 4.66
CA HIS A 64 -1.02 -1.51 5.87
C HIS A 64 0.37 -1.14 6.42
N SER A 65 1.46 -1.65 5.82
CA SER A 65 2.82 -1.25 6.16
C SER A 65 3.29 0.02 5.46
N LYS A 66 2.55 0.48 4.44
CA LYS A 66 2.89 1.65 3.60
C LYS A 66 1.93 2.82 3.84
N LYS A 67 2.36 4.02 3.43
CA LYS A 67 1.54 5.24 3.54
C LYS A 67 0.48 5.29 2.43
N TYR A 68 -0.75 5.61 2.82
CA TYR A 68 -1.88 5.86 1.93
C TYR A 68 -2.33 7.33 1.91
N ILE A 69 -1.60 8.19 2.62
CA ILE A 69 -1.80 9.64 2.69
C ILE A 69 -0.54 10.36 2.20
N VAL A 70 -0.72 11.43 1.45
CA VAL A 70 0.36 12.29 0.95
C VAL A 70 0.10 13.74 1.36
N HIS A 71 1.16 14.47 1.69
CA HIS A 71 1.09 15.87 2.09
C HIS A 71 1.67 16.79 1.01
N CYS A 72 1.06 17.94 0.82
CA CYS A 72 1.63 19.03 0.04
C CYS A 72 2.75 19.68 0.88
N LEU A 73 3.97 19.70 0.35
CA LEU A 73 5.13 20.23 1.03
C LEU A 73 5.22 21.76 0.88
N ALA A 74 6.11 22.37 1.65
CA ALA A 74 6.32 23.81 1.62
C ALA A 74 6.82 24.29 0.25
N ASP A 75 7.62 23.49 -0.45
CA ASP A 75 8.19 23.80 -1.76
C ASP A 75 7.23 23.55 -2.94
N SER A 76 5.92 23.43 -2.67
CA SER A 76 4.88 23.20 -3.69
C SER A 76 4.95 21.84 -4.38
N GLU A 77 5.73 20.91 -3.82
CA GLU A 77 5.84 19.54 -4.28
C GLU A 77 5.04 18.59 -3.37
N TRP A 78 4.56 17.48 -3.93
CA TRP A 78 3.96 16.44 -3.12
C TRP A 78 5.03 15.59 -2.43
N GLU A 79 4.77 15.17 -1.20
CA GLU A 79 5.58 14.12 -0.56
C GLU A 79 5.64 12.87 -1.46
N GLN A 80 6.78 12.19 -1.49
CA GLN A 80 6.91 10.95 -2.23
C GLN A 80 6.00 9.87 -1.63
N ILE A 81 5.16 9.26 -2.48
CA ILE A 81 4.27 8.16 -2.14
C ILE A 81 4.60 6.94 -3.00
N GLU A 82 4.67 5.76 -2.37
CA GLU A 82 4.89 4.48 -3.03
C GLU A 82 3.57 3.77 -3.31
N GLU A 83 3.59 2.79 -4.21
CA GLU A 83 2.43 1.91 -4.43
C GLU A 83 2.15 1.07 -3.19
N PHE A 84 1.00 1.34 -2.58
CA PHE A 84 0.54 0.67 -1.36
C PHE A 84 -0.68 -0.24 -1.60
N CYS A 85 -1.17 -0.33 -2.84
CA CYS A 85 -2.30 -1.19 -3.20
C CYS A 85 -1.80 -2.41 -3.97
N GLU A 86 -2.07 -3.59 -3.43
CA GLU A 86 -1.60 -4.86 -3.98
C GLU A 86 -2.79 -5.73 -4.40
N ARG A 87 -2.57 -6.58 -5.41
CA ARG A 87 -3.51 -7.63 -5.78
C ARG A 87 -2.91 -8.98 -5.44
N GLY A 88 -3.76 -9.83 -4.91
CA GLY A 88 -3.45 -11.20 -4.52
C GLY A 88 -4.40 -12.18 -5.19
N CYS A 89 -4.21 -13.45 -4.88
CA CYS A 89 -5.16 -14.48 -5.26
C CYS A 89 -6.43 -14.35 -4.41
N GLU A 90 -7.54 -14.82 -4.97
CA GLU A 90 -8.77 -15.04 -4.19
C GLU A 90 -8.54 -16.11 -3.12
N THR A 91 -9.52 -16.30 -2.24
CA THR A 91 -9.50 -17.39 -1.26
C THR A 91 -9.23 -18.73 -1.97
N PRO A 92 -8.26 -19.53 -1.53
CA PRO A 92 -7.98 -20.82 -2.13
C PRO A 92 -9.24 -21.68 -2.17
N GLN A 93 -9.44 -22.37 -3.29
CA GLN A 93 -10.67 -23.12 -3.51
C GLN A 93 -10.76 -24.33 -2.58
N GLU A 94 -11.88 -24.44 -1.86
CA GLU A 94 -12.25 -25.65 -1.13
C GLU A 94 -13.29 -26.46 -1.91
N THR A 95 -13.34 -27.76 -1.65
CA THR A 95 -14.32 -28.68 -2.24
C THR A 95 -14.97 -29.51 -1.14
N ARG A 96 -15.99 -30.30 -1.48
CA ARG A 96 -16.60 -31.26 -0.53
C ARG A 96 -15.61 -32.29 0.04
N PHE A 97 -14.45 -32.46 -0.60
CA PHE A 97 -13.44 -33.44 -0.22
C PHE A 97 -12.16 -32.82 0.32
N THR A 98 -11.92 -31.54 0.09
CA THR A 98 -10.63 -30.88 0.36
C THR A 98 -10.85 -29.51 0.98
N VAL A 99 -10.17 -29.24 2.08
CA VAL A 99 -10.18 -27.95 2.78
C VAL A 99 -8.76 -27.40 2.87
N VAL A 100 -8.62 -26.09 3.09
CA VAL A 100 -7.32 -25.47 3.35
C VAL A 100 -6.92 -25.73 4.80
N ASP A 101 -5.68 -26.13 5.01
CA ASP A 101 -5.09 -26.47 6.31
C ASP A 101 -4.44 -25.25 6.99
N GLN A 102 -5.21 -24.18 7.13
CA GLN A 102 -4.82 -22.97 7.84
C GLN A 102 -6.04 -22.11 8.15
N ASP A 103 -5.88 -21.13 9.03
CA ASP A 103 -6.91 -20.13 9.29
C ASP A 103 -7.16 -19.24 8.06
N TYR A 104 -8.41 -18.82 7.90
CA TYR A 104 -8.78 -17.87 6.86
C TYR A 104 -8.07 -16.53 7.08
N ILE A 105 -7.27 -16.12 6.09
CA ILE A 105 -6.69 -14.78 6.05
C ILE A 105 -7.40 -13.91 5.01
N LEU A 106 -7.40 -12.60 5.26
CA LEU A 106 -8.12 -11.62 4.46
C LEU A 106 -7.50 -11.36 3.07
N PHE A 107 -6.23 -11.73 2.87
CA PHE A 107 -5.48 -11.42 1.64
C PHE A 107 -4.34 -12.41 1.39
N TYR A 108 -4.18 -12.83 0.14
CA TYR A 108 -3.14 -13.76 -0.31
C TYR A 108 -2.24 -13.08 -1.35
N PRO A 109 -1.18 -12.36 -0.96
CA PRO A 109 -0.25 -11.76 -1.91
C PRO A 109 0.40 -12.82 -2.81
N VAL A 110 0.90 -12.40 -3.97
CA VAL A 110 1.69 -13.27 -4.86
C VAL A 110 2.85 -13.90 -4.08
N GLY A 111 3.05 -15.22 -4.24
CA GLY A 111 4.01 -16.01 -3.48
C GLY A 111 3.46 -16.63 -2.20
N SER A 112 2.24 -16.29 -1.78
CA SER A 112 1.55 -16.98 -0.66
C SER A 112 1.47 -18.47 -0.93
N VAL A 113 1.76 -19.30 0.09
CA VAL A 113 1.68 -20.76 0.01
C VAL A 113 0.71 -21.26 1.06
N VAL A 114 -0.22 -22.11 0.65
CA VAL A 114 -1.20 -22.74 1.54
C VAL A 114 -1.23 -24.24 1.27
N ASN A 115 -1.57 -25.03 2.28
CA ASN A 115 -1.67 -26.49 2.14
C ASN A 115 -3.14 -26.91 2.14
N HIS A 116 -3.47 -27.99 1.41
CA HIS A 116 -4.79 -28.61 1.47
C HIS A 116 -4.75 -29.92 2.25
N VAL A 117 -5.86 -30.26 2.88
CA VAL A 117 -6.10 -31.55 3.56
C VAL A 117 -7.46 -32.11 3.19
N CYS A 118 -7.67 -33.41 3.41
CA CYS A 118 -8.98 -34.01 3.22
C CYS A 118 -10.00 -33.46 4.22
N HIS A 119 -11.18 -33.11 3.72
CA HIS A 119 -12.34 -32.75 4.54
C HIS A 119 -12.71 -33.91 5.47
N ARG A 120 -13.30 -33.62 6.64
CA ARG A 120 -13.81 -34.64 7.57
C ARG A 120 -14.89 -35.48 6.88
N GLY A 121 -14.57 -36.73 6.57
CA GLY A 121 -15.47 -37.66 5.84
C GLY A 121 -15.02 -38.00 4.42
N ALA A 122 -13.96 -37.38 3.91
CA ALA A 122 -13.30 -37.78 2.69
C ALA A 122 -12.13 -38.75 2.99
N GLU A 123 -11.87 -39.67 2.07
CA GLU A 123 -10.77 -40.63 2.17
C GLU A 123 -9.57 -40.18 1.34
N HIS A 124 -8.37 -40.27 1.91
CA HIS A 124 -7.13 -40.00 1.18
C HIS A 124 -6.86 -41.09 0.13
N ILE A 125 -6.47 -40.68 -1.07
CA ILE A 125 -6.11 -41.58 -2.18
C ILE A 125 -4.66 -42.06 -1.99
N PRO A 126 -4.40 -43.37 -1.79
CA PRO A 126 -3.04 -43.89 -1.63
C PRO A 126 -2.12 -43.52 -2.80
N GLY A 127 -0.87 -43.17 -2.51
CA GLY A 127 0.12 -42.75 -3.52
C GLY A 127 0.12 -41.26 -3.85
N HIS A 128 -0.85 -40.48 -3.35
CA HIS A 128 -0.89 -39.03 -3.50
C HIS A 128 -0.26 -38.30 -2.29
N PRO A 129 0.13 -37.02 -2.44
CA PRO A 129 0.60 -36.21 -1.32
C PRO A 129 -0.50 -36.03 -0.28
N LYS A 130 -0.17 -36.20 1.00
CA LYS A 130 -1.12 -36.02 2.11
C LYS A 130 -1.53 -34.57 2.34
N ARG A 131 -0.61 -33.64 2.02
CA ARG A 131 -0.75 -32.19 2.21
C ARG A 131 -0.16 -31.46 1.01
N PRO A 132 -0.81 -31.51 -0.17
CA PRO A 132 -0.32 -30.78 -1.32
C PRO A 132 -0.41 -29.27 -1.08
N ALA A 133 0.64 -28.56 -1.44
CA ALA A 133 0.70 -27.12 -1.38
C ALA A 133 0.16 -26.50 -2.68
N THR A 134 -0.44 -25.32 -2.57
CA THR A 134 -0.69 -24.42 -3.69
C THR A 134 -0.07 -23.06 -3.42
N THR A 135 0.37 -22.40 -4.49
CA THR A 135 1.04 -21.11 -4.43
C THR A 135 0.27 -20.08 -5.25
N CYS A 136 0.11 -18.88 -4.71
CA CYS A 136 -0.47 -17.77 -5.43
C CYS A 136 0.53 -17.25 -6.48
N LEU A 137 0.20 -17.41 -7.75
CA LEU A 137 1.07 -17.06 -8.88
C LEU A 137 0.96 -15.57 -9.23
N SER A 138 1.91 -15.06 -10.02
CA SER A 138 1.97 -13.66 -10.45
C SER A 138 0.79 -13.23 -11.33
N ASN A 139 0.02 -14.18 -11.87
CA ASN A 139 -1.21 -13.94 -12.61
C ASN A 139 -2.46 -13.93 -11.70
N TYR A 140 -2.28 -13.90 -10.38
CA TYR A 140 -3.34 -13.89 -9.36
C TYR A 140 -4.21 -15.15 -9.36
N THR A 141 -3.66 -16.28 -9.81
CA THR A 141 -4.30 -17.59 -9.74
C THR A 141 -3.49 -18.56 -8.89
N TRP A 142 -4.17 -19.53 -8.28
CA TRP A 142 -3.52 -20.59 -7.52
C TRP A 142 -2.92 -21.64 -8.44
N SER A 143 -1.73 -22.15 -8.09
CA SER A 143 -1.15 -23.29 -8.79
C SER A 143 -2.04 -24.53 -8.64
N PRO A 144 -2.12 -25.41 -9.66
CA PRO A 144 -2.99 -26.59 -9.60
C PRO A 144 -2.68 -27.51 -8.40
N VAL A 145 -3.73 -28.00 -7.76
CA VAL A 145 -3.65 -29.02 -6.69
C VAL A 145 -4.08 -30.36 -7.28
N PRO A 146 -3.29 -31.45 -7.14
CA PRO A 146 -3.71 -32.76 -7.61
C PRO A 146 -4.91 -33.26 -6.81
N VAL A 147 -5.78 -34.07 -7.43
CA VAL A 147 -6.84 -34.76 -6.68
C VAL A 147 -6.20 -35.80 -5.75
N PHE A 148 -6.46 -35.68 -4.45
CA PHE A 148 -5.85 -36.53 -3.42
C PHE A 148 -6.84 -37.06 -2.37
N CYS A 149 -8.11 -36.67 -2.44
CA CYS A 149 -9.19 -37.12 -1.57
C CYS A 149 -10.42 -37.54 -2.41
N LYS A 150 -11.21 -38.48 -1.91
CA LYS A 150 -12.44 -39.00 -2.54
C LYS A 150 -13.56 -39.29 -1.53
#